data_AF-A0A1I7U4G9-F1
#
_entry.id   AF-A0A1I7U4G9-F1
#
_cell.length_a   1.000
_cell.length_b   1.000
_cell.length_c   1.000
_cell.angle_alpha   90.00
_cell.angle_beta   90.00
_cell.angle_gamma   90.00
#
_symmetry.space_group_name_H-M   'P 1'
#
loop_
_entity.id
_entity.type
_entity.pdbx_description
1 polymer ?
#
loop_
_entity_poly.entity_id
_entity_poly.type
_entity_poly.pdbx_seq_one_letter_code
_entity_poly.pdbx_strand_id
1 'polypeptide(L)'
;MNCNLSRVFMEMTEEDRKCLEERKYWCFLLSSITTFCASMILVVIWRVVTHLCCQRREREFPPDPIPPPEAVTVNMNGSKHAGGEGDPFLKQQQEEKHLGWMTEAKDWAGELISGQSLTGRFLVLLVFILSIGSLIIYFYDASFQNFQVETCIPWQDSPSQQIDLGFNIFFLVYFFIRFIAASDKVWFLLEMYSWIDFFTIPPSFVAIYLQRNWLGEFLEKKVNRISTISHLAPVAFAGLSHIDHLWFRNSRIDVIAMEAFHYLTNIDYIYFHKTKIGRIERKAFSKMYQIDHFYFKDSIEIEMIESEAFSGSQIDELIMDGVTVESAHDTFLLNTDAENVILKNCSIYLVPRKDNKSIEFEEDQKIIEKCLIDSSTFNIISPYKLGCNVLEVASSSIQRIGPVSRDIDIPVFRPEPSISSSLNSISFSNCSIGSVDSFAFTNYSLSILSFNHSKIDNFQTNSIEKSRIKRLELGNSKIKTINESCIHKSIIKNILLDGLDLEDLNSGWINSSRIGNLRILNSKIEMIDGNIFKNSEFDEVEVDGNRVMIMDSEAFFGENKQ
;
A
#
# COMPACT_ATOMS: atom_id res chain seq x y z
N MET A 1 17.54 15.77 12.13
CA MET A 1 16.87 16.18 13.38
C MET A 1 15.39 16.41 13.08
N ASN A 2 14.52 15.69 13.80
CA ASN A 2 13.06 15.82 13.89
C ASN A 2 12.21 15.58 12.61
N CYS A 3 12.18 14.33 12.14
CA CYS A 3 10.97 13.76 11.53
C CYS A 3 10.27 12.88 12.58
N ASN A 4 9.75 13.51 13.62
CA ASN A 4 8.87 12.88 14.58
C ASN A 4 7.60 13.71 14.66
N LEU A 5 6.79 13.63 13.60
CA LEU A 5 5.40 14.03 13.66
C LEU A 5 4.58 12.80 13.30
N SER A 6 4.47 11.89 14.27
CA SER A 6 3.35 10.98 14.35
C SER A 6 2.09 11.81 14.16
N ARG A 7 1.45 11.68 12.99
CA ARG A 7 0.14 12.28 12.77
C ARG A 7 -0.78 11.62 13.78
N VAL A 8 -1.14 12.37 14.82
CA VAL A 8 -2.22 12.00 15.73
C VAL A 8 -3.46 11.86 14.86
N PHE A 9 -3.89 10.63 14.62
CA PHE A 9 -5.19 10.36 14.03
C PHE A 9 -6.22 10.87 15.04
N MET A 10 -6.78 12.05 14.78
CA MET A 10 -7.86 12.57 15.61
C MET A 10 -9.09 11.69 15.31
N GLU A 11 -9.50 10.90 16.29
CA GLU A 11 -10.68 10.04 16.21
C GLU A 11 -11.89 10.88 15.78
N MET A 12 -12.61 10.41 14.76
CA MET A 12 -13.87 11.00 14.30
C MET A 12 -14.84 11.03 15.48
N THR A 13 -15.48 12.18 15.74
CA THR A 13 -16.38 12.30 16.88
C THR A 13 -17.61 11.41 16.70
N GLU A 14 -18.17 10.93 17.81
CA GLU A 14 -19.37 10.08 17.80
C GLU A 14 -20.60 10.81 17.21
N GLU A 15 -20.60 12.14 17.23
CA GLU A 15 -21.62 13.00 16.62
C GLU A 15 -21.47 13.05 15.08
N ASP A 16 -20.24 13.19 14.57
CA ASP A 16 -19.95 13.10 13.14
C ASP A 16 -20.34 11.72 12.58
N ARG A 17 -20.04 10.66 13.34
CA ARG A 17 -20.37 9.27 12.97
C ARG A 17 -21.87 9.07 12.77
N LYS A 18 -22.70 9.54 13.71
CA LYS A 18 -24.17 9.45 13.63
C LYS A 18 -24.75 10.25 12.46
N CYS A 19 -24.15 11.41 12.15
CA CYS A 19 -24.63 12.23 11.04
C CYS A 19 -24.39 11.57 9.67
N LEU A 20 -23.27 10.84 9.52
CA LEU A 20 -22.84 10.18 8.28
C LEU A 20 -23.48 8.80 8.06
N GLU A 21 -24.27 8.28 9.00
CA GLU A 21 -25.04 7.04 8.83
C GLU A 21 -26.06 7.18 7.68
N GLU A 22 -26.61 8.39 7.46
CA GLU A 22 -27.47 8.71 6.34
C GLU A 22 -26.84 9.82 5.47
N ARG A 23 -26.27 9.44 4.31
CA ARG A 23 -25.64 10.36 3.37
C ARG A 23 -26.66 11.11 2.52
N LYS A 24 -26.51 12.44 2.39
CA LYS A 24 -27.48 13.31 1.68
C LYS A 24 -26.88 14.01 0.45
N TYR A 25 -25.75 13.53 -0.08
CA TYR A 25 -25.13 14.06 -1.31
C TYR A 25 -26.10 14.17 -2.51
N TRP A 26 -27.07 13.25 -2.61
CA TRP A 26 -28.09 13.29 -3.66
C TRP A 26 -28.92 14.58 -3.65
N CYS A 27 -29.15 15.20 -2.50
CA CYS A 27 -29.87 16.47 -2.40
C CYS A 27 -29.12 17.61 -3.09
N PHE A 28 -27.79 17.63 -3.00
CA PHE A 28 -26.94 18.61 -3.66
C PHE A 28 -26.99 18.43 -5.18
N LEU A 29 -26.80 17.21 -5.67
CA LEU A 29 -26.87 16.91 -7.11
C LEU A 29 -28.28 17.17 -7.69
N LEU A 30 -29.32 16.79 -6.95
CA LEU A 30 -30.71 17.02 -7.35
C LEU A 30 -31.01 18.52 -7.45
N SER A 31 -30.43 19.36 -6.59
CA SER A 31 -30.59 20.82 -6.66
C SER A 31 -30.03 21.41 -7.96
N SER A 32 -28.87 20.96 -8.41
CA SER A 32 -28.28 21.36 -9.70
C SER A 32 -29.13 20.90 -10.89
N ILE A 33 -29.58 19.64 -10.88
CA ILE A 33 -30.42 19.10 -11.98
C ILE A 33 -31.78 19.80 -12.03
N THR A 34 -32.42 20.02 -10.88
CA THR A 34 -33.75 20.66 -10.82
C THR A 34 -33.69 22.13 -11.23
N THR A 35 -32.68 22.88 -10.79
CA THR A 35 -32.49 24.29 -11.20
C THR A 35 -32.20 24.42 -12.69
N PHE A 36 -31.35 23.54 -13.26
CA PHE A 36 -31.13 23.48 -14.71
C PHE A 36 -32.44 23.19 -15.46
N CYS A 37 -33.16 22.12 -15.12
CA CYS A 37 -34.42 21.75 -15.77
C CYS A 37 -35.48 22.86 -15.66
N ALA A 38 -35.64 23.47 -14.48
CA ALA A 38 -36.58 24.57 -14.28
C ALA A 38 -36.21 25.79 -15.15
N SER A 39 -34.92 26.16 -15.20
CA SER A 39 -34.45 27.27 -16.05
C SER A 39 -34.71 27.02 -17.54
N MET A 40 -34.47 25.79 -18.01
CA MET A 40 -34.73 25.38 -19.39
C MET A 40 -36.22 25.41 -19.72
N ILE A 41 -37.07 24.89 -18.83
CA ILE A 41 -38.52 24.90 -19.01
C ILE A 41 -39.04 26.34 -19.08
N LEU A 42 -38.59 27.23 -18.19
CA LEU A 42 -39.00 28.64 -18.20
C LEU A 42 -38.64 29.34 -19.52
N VAL A 43 -37.43 29.11 -20.05
CA VAL A 43 -36.99 29.68 -21.33
C VAL A 43 -37.81 29.13 -22.50
N VAL A 44 -38.10 27.82 -22.50
CA VAL A 44 -38.90 27.19 -23.56
C VAL A 44 -40.35 27.66 -23.51
N ILE A 45 -40.97 27.73 -22.32
CA ILE A 45 -42.32 28.26 -22.14
C ILE A 45 -42.37 29.71 -22.61
N TRP A 46 -41.41 30.55 -22.22
CA TRP A 46 -41.32 31.93 -22.69
C TRP A 46 -41.23 32.03 -24.23
N ARG A 47 -40.41 31.18 -24.87
CA ARG A 47 -40.31 31.10 -26.35
C ARG A 47 -41.63 30.68 -27.00
N VAL A 48 -42.33 29.69 -26.43
CA VAL A 48 -43.63 29.24 -26.94
C VAL A 48 -44.68 30.33 -26.78
N VAL A 49 -44.76 30.98 -25.62
CA VAL A 49 -45.72 32.07 -25.36
C VAL A 49 -45.47 33.26 -26.29
N THR A 50 -44.21 33.70 -26.44
CA THR A 50 -43.86 34.80 -27.35
C THR A 50 -44.19 34.46 -28.80
N HIS A 51 -43.93 33.23 -29.25
CA HIS A 51 -44.28 32.79 -30.60
C HIS A 51 -45.80 32.77 -30.84
N LEU A 52 -46.57 32.26 -29.87
CA LEU A 52 -48.05 32.23 -29.94
C LEU A 52 -48.67 33.64 -29.90
N CYS A 53 -48.09 34.58 -29.15
CA CYS A 53 -48.54 35.97 -29.08
C CYS A 53 -48.18 36.78 -30.34
N CYS A 54 -46.99 36.58 -30.94
CA CYS A 54 -46.59 37.25 -32.18
C CYS A 54 -47.37 36.76 -33.41
N GLN A 55 -47.65 35.45 -33.53
CA GLN A 55 -48.53 34.93 -34.59
C GLN A 55 -49.98 35.44 -34.52
N ARG A 56 -50.42 35.90 -33.35
CA ARG A 56 -51.75 36.50 -33.16
C ARG A 56 -51.77 37.95 -33.63
N ARG A 57 -50.67 38.69 -33.43
CA ARG A 57 -50.51 40.10 -33.84
C ARG A 57 -50.46 40.27 -35.37
N GLU A 58 -49.80 39.37 -36.11
CA GLU A 58 -49.79 39.40 -37.59
C GLU A 58 -51.16 39.08 -38.21
N ARG A 59 -52.05 38.41 -37.47
CA ARG A 59 -53.42 38.13 -37.94
C ARG A 59 -54.39 39.30 -37.82
N GLU A 60 -54.09 40.30 -36.97
CA GLU A 60 -54.99 41.44 -36.73
C GLU A 60 -54.70 42.67 -37.60
N PHE A 61 -53.53 42.77 -38.25
CA PHE A 61 -53.18 43.87 -39.13
C PHE A 61 -52.43 43.38 -40.40
N PRO A 62 -53.12 43.19 -41.53
CA PRO A 62 -52.45 42.90 -42.80
C PRO A 62 -51.76 44.17 -43.35
N PRO A 63 -50.55 44.08 -43.93
CA PRO A 63 -49.94 45.19 -44.65
C PRO A 63 -50.64 45.46 -45.99
N ASP A 64 -50.92 46.73 -46.29
CA ASP A 64 -51.48 47.20 -47.58
C ASP A 64 -50.55 46.87 -48.77
N PRO A 65 -51.09 46.64 -49.98
CA PRO A 65 -50.32 46.17 -51.14
C PRO A 65 -49.45 47.26 -51.77
N ILE A 66 -48.20 46.89 -52.08
CA ILE A 66 -47.18 47.71 -52.77
C ILE A 66 -47.45 47.71 -54.29
N PRO A 67 -47.51 48.85 -55.00
CA PRO A 67 -47.54 48.88 -56.46
C PRO A 67 -46.13 48.71 -57.09
N PRO A 68 -46.01 48.16 -58.33
CA PRO A 68 -44.74 47.83 -58.95
C PRO A 68 -43.94 49.07 -59.43
N PRO A 69 -42.61 48.94 -59.63
CA PRO A 69 -41.71 50.09 -59.75
C PRO A 69 -41.72 50.67 -61.17
N GLU A 70 -42.06 51.96 -61.29
CA GLU A 70 -41.75 52.77 -62.47
C GLU A 70 -40.63 53.77 -62.17
N ALA A 71 -39.86 54.07 -63.22
CA ALA A 71 -38.61 54.79 -63.18
C ALA A 71 -38.79 56.30 -63.42
N VAL A 72 -37.94 57.09 -62.75
CA VAL A 72 -37.37 58.40 -63.16
C VAL A 72 -38.15 59.72 -62.87
N THR A 73 -37.37 60.69 -62.35
CA THR A 73 -37.43 62.18 -62.36
C THR A 73 -38.20 63.02 -61.30
N VAL A 74 -37.39 63.62 -60.40
CA VAL A 74 -37.16 65.07 -60.11
C VAL A 74 -38.33 66.08 -59.92
N ASN A 75 -38.31 66.70 -58.72
CA ASN A 75 -38.62 68.08 -58.28
C ASN A 75 -40.01 68.58 -57.80
N MET A 76 -39.92 69.11 -56.56
CA MET A 76 -40.38 70.39 -56.00
C MET A 76 -41.87 70.75 -55.76
N ASN A 77 -42.06 71.22 -54.52
CA ASN A 77 -42.98 72.24 -53.98
C ASN A 77 -44.44 71.88 -53.66
N GLY A 78 -44.84 72.22 -52.43
CA GLY A 78 -46.10 72.94 -52.20
C GLY A 78 -47.09 72.37 -51.19
N SER A 79 -47.05 72.93 -49.97
CA SER A 79 -48.22 73.35 -49.15
C SER A 79 -49.30 72.37 -48.66
N LYS A 80 -49.28 72.19 -47.32
CA LYS A 80 -50.31 72.48 -46.28
C LYS A 80 -51.75 71.93 -46.36
N HIS A 81 -52.19 71.59 -45.13
CA HIS A 81 -53.54 71.45 -44.53
C HIS A 81 -54.16 70.05 -44.56
N ALA A 82 -54.90 69.57 -43.56
CA ALA A 82 -55.08 69.77 -42.11
C ALA A 82 -56.32 68.93 -41.69
N GLY A 83 -56.35 68.45 -40.44
CA GLY A 83 -57.52 67.81 -39.76
C GLY A 83 -57.37 66.29 -39.66
N GLY A 84 -57.19 65.66 -38.48
CA GLY A 84 -58.00 65.70 -37.25
C GLY A 84 -59.00 64.53 -37.31
N GLU A 85 -59.15 63.58 -36.39
CA GLU A 85 -58.95 63.48 -34.93
C GLU A 85 -58.87 61.99 -34.52
N GLY A 86 -58.37 61.68 -33.31
CA GLY A 86 -58.79 60.49 -32.52
C GLY A 86 -57.70 59.46 -32.18
N ASP A 87 -57.00 59.68 -31.07
CA ASP A 87 -55.87 58.92 -30.51
C ASP A 87 -56.04 57.39 -30.32
N PRO A 88 -55.11 56.57 -30.86
CA PRO A 88 -54.69 55.26 -30.34
C PRO A 88 -53.54 55.36 -29.31
N PHE A 89 -53.23 56.55 -28.81
CA PHE A 89 -51.95 56.86 -28.16
C PHE A 89 -51.78 56.26 -26.75
N LEU A 90 -52.87 55.92 -26.06
CA LEU A 90 -52.81 55.39 -24.67
C LEU A 90 -52.44 53.91 -24.56
N LYS A 91 -52.54 53.11 -25.64
CA LYS A 91 -52.10 51.70 -25.62
C LYS A 91 -50.67 51.51 -26.14
N GLN A 92 -50.21 52.37 -27.04
CA GLN A 92 -48.83 52.34 -27.55
C GLN A 92 -47.81 52.79 -26.49
N GLN A 93 -48.15 53.78 -25.65
CA GLN A 93 -47.22 54.29 -24.62
C GLN A 93 -46.89 53.28 -23.51
N GLN A 94 -47.76 52.29 -23.26
CA GLN A 94 -47.57 51.28 -22.22
C GLN A 94 -46.80 50.05 -22.75
N GLU A 95 -46.95 49.70 -24.03
CA GLU A 95 -46.13 48.69 -24.71
C GLU A 95 -44.73 49.21 -25.08
N GLU A 96 -44.57 50.49 -25.46
CA GLU A 96 -43.26 51.09 -25.70
C GLU A 96 -42.43 51.20 -24.42
N LYS A 97 -43.04 51.45 -23.26
CA LYS A 97 -42.35 51.46 -21.95
C LYS A 97 -41.82 50.07 -21.56
N HIS A 98 -42.58 49.00 -21.81
CA HIS A 98 -42.17 47.64 -21.47
C HIS A 98 -41.10 47.10 -22.45
N LEU A 99 -41.20 47.45 -23.73
CA LEU A 99 -40.20 47.10 -24.75
C LEU A 99 -38.91 47.92 -24.61
N GLY A 100 -39.01 49.17 -24.14
CA GLY A 100 -37.89 50.04 -23.81
C GLY A 100 -37.09 49.56 -22.59
N TRP A 101 -37.74 49.10 -21.52
CA TRP A 101 -37.02 48.62 -20.33
C TRP A 101 -36.21 47.34 -20.59
N MET A 102 -36.77 46.37 -21.33
CA MET A 102 -36.05 45.12 -21.64
C MET A 102 -34.88 45.33 -22.61
N THR A 103 -34.98 46.32 -23.50
CA THR A 103 -33.89 46.70 -24.41
C THR A 103 -32.80 47.48 -23.67
N GLU A 104 -33.16 48.44 -22.83
CA GLU A 104 -32.24 49.17 -21.95
C GLU A 104 -31.48 48.24 -20.98
N ALA A 105 -32.18 47.30 -20.34
CA ALA A 105 -31.56 46.33 -19.44
C ALA A 105 -30.61 45.36 -20.16
N LYS A 106 -30.92 45.00 -21.41
CA LYS A 106 -30.07 44.14 -22.25
C LYS A 106 -28.82 44.88 -22.72
N ASP A 107 -28.96 46.14 -23.12
CA ASP A 107 -27.84 46.96 -23.58
C ASP A 107 -26.90 47.32 -22.42
N TRP A 108 -27.45 47.63 -21.24
CA TRP A 108 -26.68 47.81 -20.01
C TRP A 108 -25.92 46.54 -19.61
N ALA A 109 -26.56 45.38 -19.63
CA ALA A 109 -25.91 44.12 -19.30
C ALA A 109 -24.83 43.74 -20.35
N GLY A 110 -25.08 44.04 -21.62
CA GLY A 110 -24.12 43.86 -22.71
C GLY A 110 -22.89 44.76 -22.57
N GLU A 111 -23.07 46.02 -22.14
CA GLU A 111 -21.98 46.95 -21.87
C GLU A 111 -21.10 46.49 -20.68
N LEU A 112 -21.72 45.90 -19.65
CA LEU A 112 -21.02 45.34 -18.48
C LEU A 112 -20.18 44.11 -18.80
N ILE A 113 -20.54 43.32 -19.81
CA ILE A 113 -19.79 42.11 -20.21
C ILE A 113 -18.78 42.42 -21.33
N SER A 114 -18.95 43.55 -22.04
CA SER A 114 -18.02 43.97 -23.07
C SER A 114 -16.66 44.37 -22.49
N GLY A 115 -15.59 43.70 -22.91
CA GLY A 115 -14.21 44.08 -22.56
C GLY A 115 -13.73 45.42 -23.13
N GLN A 116 -14.60 46.11 -23.90
CA GLN A 116 -14.34 47.46 -24.41
C GLN A 116 -14.66 48.55 -23.38
N SER A 117 -15.56 48.29 -22.41
CA SER A 117 -15.90 49.25 -21.35
C SER A 117 -14.92 49.15 -20.17
N LEU A 118 -14.64 50.27 -19.51
CA LEU A 118 -13.78 50.30 -18.32
C LEU A 118 -14.40 49.45 -17.20
N THR A 119 -15.72 49.51 -17.04
CA THR A 119 -16.49 48.71 -16.07
C THR A 119 -16.39 47.21 -16.35
N GLY A 120 -16.51 46.78 -17.61
CA GLY A 120 -16.40 45.37 -17.99
C GLY A 120 -15.01 44.80 -17.78
N ARG A 121 -13.95 45.59 -18.01
CA ARG A 121 -12.56 45.16 -17.71
C ARG A 121 -12.34 44.91 -16.21
N PHE A 122 -12.84 45.79 -15.35
CA PHE A 122 -12.78 45.57 -13.90
C PHE A 122 -13.60 44.36 -13.47
N LEU A 123 -14.78 44.17 -14.08
CA LEU A 123 -15.64 43.04 -13.78
C LEU A 123 -14.99 41.70 -14.15
N VAL A 124 -14.34 41.60 -15.33
CA VAL A 124 -13.60 40.39 -15.74
C VAL A 124 -12.43 40.10 -14.80
N LEU A 125 -11.67 41.12 -14.41
CA LEU A 125 -10.58 40.96 -13.43
C LEU A 125 -11.10 40.50 -12.06
N LEU A 126 -12.23 41.06 -11.62
CA LEU A 126 -12.85 40.70 -10.35
C LEU A 126 -13.35 39.25 -10.37
N VAL A 127 -14.05 38.83 -11.44
CA VAL A 127 -14.48 37.44 -11.63
C VAL A 127 -13.27 36.51 -11.59
N PHE A 128 -12.19 36.85 -12.30
CA PHE A 128 -10.97 36.05 -12.32
C PHE A 128 -10.34 35.88 -10.93
N ILE A 129 -10.22 36.96 -10.15
CA ILE A 129 -9.68 36.91 -8.77
C ILE A 129 -10.56 36.06 -7.85
N LEU A 130 -11.89 36.24 -7.92
CA LEU A 130 -12.83 35.48 -7.10
C LEU A 130 -12.85 33.99 -7.48
N SER A 131 -12.69 33.65 -8.77
CA SER A 131 -12.56 32.25 -9.22
C SER A 131 -11.28 31.60 -8.71
N ILE A 132 -10.15 32.32 -8.70
CA ILE A 132 -8.92 31.84 -8.07
C ILE A 132 -9.12 31.67 -6.55
N GLY A 133 -9.81 32.62 -5.91
CA GLY A 133 -10.14 32.54 -4.48
C GLY A 133 -10.96 31.29 -4.14
N SER A 134 -12.03 31.01 -4.88
CA SER A 134 -12.86 29.80 -4.71
C SER A 134 -12.04 28.52 -4.91
N LEU A 135 -11.15 28.50 -5.93
CA LEU A 135 -10.26 27.36 -6.16
C LEU A 135 -9.27 27.13 -5.01
N ILE A 136 -8.72 28.21 -4.42
CA ILE A 136 -7.82 28.10 -3.26
C ILE A 136 -8.56 27.54 -2.05
N ILE A 137 -9.78 28.00 -1.78
CA ILE A 137 -10.61 27.48 -0.68
C ILE A 137 -10.94 26.01 -0.90
N TYR A 138 -11.30 25.64 -2.13
CA TYR A 138 -11.52 24.25 -2.51
C TYR A 138 -10.30 23.37 -2.21
N PHE A 139 -9.09 23.81 -2.59
CA PHE A 139 -7.86 23.06 -2.29
C PHE A 139 -7.53 23.04 -0.80
N TYR A 140 -7.81 24.12 -0.08
CA TYR A 140 -7.60 24.20 1.37
C TYR A 140 -8.49 23.17 2.09
N ASP A 141 -9.79 23.14 1.77
CA ASP A 141 -10.75 22.19 2.36
C ASP A 141 -10.44 20.74 1.91
N ALA A 142 -9.95 20.53 0.68
CA ALA A 142 -9.55 19.21 0.19
C ALA A 142 -8.24 18.68 0.81
N SER A 143 -7.35 19.56 1.27
CA SER A 143 -6.03 19.19 1.81
C SER A 143 -6.05 18.89 3.32
N PHE A 144 -7.17 19.08 4.01
CA PHE A 144 -7.25 18.90 5.45
C PHE A 144 -7.19 17.41 5.85
N GLN A 145 -6.55 17.09 6.98
CA GLN A 145 -6.22 15.69 7.36
C GLN A 145 -7.46 14.80 7.64
N ASN A 146 -8.62 15.42 7.90
CA ASN A 146 -9.91 14.76 8.12
C ASN A 146 -10.84 14.86 6.90
N PHE A 147 -10.28 14.86 5.69
CA PHE A 147 -11.06 15.03 4.47
C PHE A 147 -12.16 13.95 4.35
N GLN A 148 -13.41 14.40 4.38
CA GLN A 148 -14.58 13.62 4.04
C GLN A 148 -15.39 14.37 2.98
N VAL A 149 -15.96 13.62 2.03
CA VAL A 149 -16.71 14.17 0.90
C VAL A 149 -17.97 14.91 1.35
N GLU A 150 -18.57 14.44 2.45
CA GLU A 150 -19.69 15.07 3.15
C GLU A 150 -19.25 15.36 4.59
N THR A 151 -19.42 16.59 5.06
CA THR A 151 -19.11 16.99 6.44
C THR A 151 -20.34 17.61 7.09
N CYS A 152 -20.58 17.25 8.36
CA CYS A 152 -21.76 17.66 9.12
C CYS A 152 -21.48 18.83 10.07
N ILE A 153 -20.80 19.85 9.56
CA ILE A 153 -20.47 21.04 10.34
C ILE A 153 -21.48 22.14 10.00
N PRO A 154 -22.16 22.74 10.99
CA PRO A 154 -23.04 23.88 10.76
C PRO A 154 -22.30 25.02 10.06
N TRP A 155 -22.98 25.68 9.13
CA TRP A 155 -22.44 26.80 8.36
C TRP A 155 -21.89 27.95 9.23
N GLN A 156 -22.48 28.17 10.41
CA GLN A 156 -22.05 29.21 11.36
C GLN A 156 -20.64 28.95 11.92
N ASP A 157 -20.24 27.68 12.00
CA ASP A 157 -18.97 27.26 12.60
C ASP A 157 -17.85 27.08 11.58
N SER A 158 -18.17 27.18 10.28
CA SER A 158 -17.23 26.92 9.17
C SER A 158 -16.86 28.22 8.42
N PRO A 159 -15.71 28.85 8.70
CA PRO A 159 -15.32 30.09 8.03
C PRO A 159 -15.04 29.90 6.53
N SER A 160 -14.54 28.74 6.10
CA SER A 160 -14.31 28.44 4.67
C SER A 160 -15.62 28.43 3.87
N GLN A 161 -16.67 27.78 4.41
CA GLN A 161 -18.00 27.73 3.79
C GLN A 161 -18.67 29.10 3.70
N GLN A 162 -18.46 29.98 4.68
CA GLN A 162 -19.02 31.34 4.66
C GLN A 162 -18.40 32.17 3.53
N ILE A 163 -17.09 32.04 3.34
CA ILE A 163 -16.37 32.76 2.27
C ILE A 163 -16.76 32.18 0.91
N ASP A 164 -16.83 30.85 0.77
CA ASP A 164 -17.22 30.20 -0.49
C ASP A 164 -18.66 30.55 -0.89
N LEU A 165 -19.60 30.59 0.06
CA LEU A 165 -20.96 31.09 -0.17
C LEU A 165 -20.95 32.54 -0.69
N GLY A 166 -20.12 33.41 -0.11
CA GLY A 166 -19.96 34.78 -0.56
C GLY A 166 -19.53 34.90 -2.02
N PHE A 167 -18.58 34.05 -2.45
CA PHE A 167 -18.18 33.97 -3.85
C PHE A 167 -19.30 33.44 -4.76
N ASN A 168 -20.03 32.41 -4.31
CA ASN A 168 -21.15 31.85 -5.07
C ASN A 168 -22.34 32.82 -5.23
N ILE A 169 -22.59 33.71 -4.24
CA ILE A 169 -23.57 34.80 -4.39
C ILE A 169 -23.14 35.79 -5.48
N PHE A 170 -21.86 36.15 -5.53
CA PHE A 170 -21.34 36.98 -6.61
C PHE A 170 -21.47 36.30 -7.97
N PHE A 171 -21.13 35.01 -8.07
CA PHE A 171 -21.28 34.25 -9.32
C PHE A 171 -22.74 34.13 -9.76
N LEU A 172 -23.70 34.08 -8.85
CA LEU A 172 -25.13 34.11 -9.16
C LEU A 172 -25.54 35.43 -9.83
N VAL A 173 -25.10 36.57 -9.28
CA VAL A 173 -25.36 37.88 -9.89
C VAL A 173 -24.70 37.97 -11.26
N TYR A 174 -23.45 37.51 -11.36
CA TYR A 174 -22.72 37.48 -12.63
C TYR A 174 -23.37 36.57 -13.67
N PHE A 175 -23.92 35.42 -13.26
CA PHE A 175 -24.71 34.53 -14.11
C PHE A 175 -25.95 35.23 -14.66
N PHE A 176 -26.71 35.96 -13.85
CA PHE A 176 -27.89 36.69 -14.32
C PHE A 176 -27.54 37.83 -15.29
N ILE A 177 -26.45 38.55 -15.07
CA ILE A 177 -25.97 39.58 -16.00
C ILE A 177 -25.63 38.93 -17.36
N ARG A 178 -24.90 37.79 -17.35
CA ARG A 178 -24.60 37.01 -18.57
C ARG A 178 -25.86 36.48 -19.23
N PHE A 179 -26.81 35.99 -18.43
CA PHE A 179 -28.09 35.51 -18.94
C PHE A 179 -28.87 36.62 -19.62
N ILE A 180 -28.94 37.85 -19.06
CA ILE A 180 -29.66 38.99 -19.64
C ILE A 180 -29.00 39.45 -20.95
N ALA A 181 -27.67 39.52 -21.00
CA ALA A 181 -26.93 39.94 -22.18
C ALA A 181 -26.99 38.93 -23.34
N ALA A 182 -27.09 37.62 -23.05
CA ALA A 182 -27.07 36.57 -24.07
C ALA A 182 -28.19 36.75 -25.13
N SER A 183 -27.85 36.61 -26.42
CA SER A 183 -28.82 36.66 -27.52
C SER A 183 -29.68 35.39 -27.57
N ASP A 184 -29.08 34.22 -27.37
CA ASP A 184 -29.78 32.93 -27.27
C ASP A 184 -29.70 32.37 -25.84
N LYS A 185 -30.85 32.41 -25.14
CA LYS A 185 -30.96 31.94 -23.76
C LYS A 185 -30.84 30.42 -23.64
N VAL A 186 -31.22 29.63 -24.64
CA VAL A 186 -31.15 28.15 -24.58
C VAL A 186 -29.71 27.69 -24.73
N TRP A 187 -29.00 28.24 -25.71
CA TRP A 187 -27.59 27.93 -25.92
C TRP A 187 -26.71 28.42 -24.76
N PHE A 188 -27.02 29.59 -24.19
CA PHE A 188 -26.35 30.09 -23.00
C PHE A 188 -26.46 29.11 -21.80
N LEU A 189 -27.65 28.55 -21.56
CA LEU A 189 -27.84 27.59 -20.46
C LEU A 189 -27.07 26.28 -20.67
N LEU A 190 -26.75 25.92 -21.92
CA LEU A 190 -25.97 24.73 -22.26
C LEU A 190 -24.44 24.98 -22.33
N GLU A 191 -24.00 26.23 -22.17
CA GLU A 191 -22.59 26.61 -22.23
C GLU A 191 -21.80 26.08 -21.02
N MET A 192 -20.55 25.67 -21.22
CA MET A 192 -19.69 25.08 -20.18
C MET A 192 -19.60 25.93 -18.91
N TYR A 193 -19.54 27.26 -19.04
CA TYR A 193 -19.50 28.15 -17.88
C TYR A 193 -20.79 28.13 -17.07
N SER A 194 -21.95 28.05 -17.73
CA SER A 194 -23.26 27.91 -17.08
C SER A 194 -23.37 26.56 -16.34
N TRP A 195 -22.77 25.49 -16.87
CA TRP A 195 -22.69 24.21 -16.14
C TRP A 195 -21.92 24.33 -14.82
N ILE A 196 -20.80 25.06 -14.81
CA ILE A 196 -20.03 25.31 -13.59
C ILE A 196 -20.92 26.04 -12.56
N ASP A 197 -21.67 27.06 -12.99
CA ASP A 197 -22.61 27.80 -12.13
C ASP A 197 -23.71 26.90 -11.56
N PHE A 198 -24.30 26.00 -12.37
CA PHE A 198 -25.32 25.05 -11.91
C PHE A 198 -24.82 24.04 -10.89
N PHE A 199 -23.54 23.66 -10.94
CA PHE A 199 -22.94 22.71 -10.01
C PHE A 199 -22.29 23.34 -8.78
N THR A 200 -22.17 24.65 -8.72
CA THR A 200 -21.54 25.37 -7.60
C THR A 200 -22.56 26.18 -6.80
N ILE A 201 -23.48 26.87 -7.47
CA ILE A 201 -24.37 27.84 -6.82
C ILE A 201 -25.54 27.17 -6.09
N PRO A 202 -26.42 26.35 -6.73
CA PRO A 202 -27.53 25.69 -6.02
C PRO A 202 -27.07 24.79 -4.85
N PRO A 203 -26.01 23.95 -5.00
CA PRO A 203 -25.48 23.16 -3.89
C PRO A 203 -25.04 24.00 -2.69
N SER A 204 -24.47 25.20 -2.92
CA SER A 204 -24.05 26.12 -1.84
C SER A 204 -25.23 26.61 -1.00
N PHE A 205 -26.40 26.84 -1.60
CA PHE A 205 -27.62 27.19 -0.85
C PHE A 205 -28.23 25.99 -0.13
N VAL A 206 -28.17 24.80 -0.73
CA VAL A 206 -28.62 23.55 -0.09
C VAL A 206 -27.75 23.20 1.12
N ALA A 207 -26.46 23.52 1.09
CA ALA A 207 -25.53 23.31 2.20
C ALA A 207 -26.01 24.01 3.48
N ILE A 208 -26.51 25.24 3.35
CA ILE A 208 -27.06 26.02 4.46
C ILE A 208 -28.33 25.35 5.02
N TYR A 209 -29.23 24.92 4.14
CA TYR A 209 -30.50 24.32 4.52
C TYR A 209 -30.32 22.97 5.23
N LEU A 210 -29.38 22.15 4.75
CA LEU A 210 -29.10 20.83 5.30
C LEU A 210 -28.10 20.86 6.47
N GLN A 211 -27.49 22.02 6.76
CA GLN A 211 -26.38 22.16 7.72
C GLN A 211 -25.25 21.15 7.47
N ARG A 212 -24.94 20.94 6.19
CA ARG A 212 -23.96 19.95 5.72
C ARG A 212 -23.21 20.53 4.53
N ASN A 213 -21.95 20.14 4.36
CA ASN A 213 -21.15 20.53 3.20
C ASN A 213 -20.83 19.31 2.33
N TRP A 214 -20.75 19.53 1.01
CA TRP A 214 -20.43 18.51 0.02
C TRP A 214 -19.47 19.06 -1.04
N LEU A 215 -18.26 18.49 -1.12
CA LEU A 215 -17.17 18.97 -1.98
C LEU A 215 -17.11 18.28 -3.36
N GLY A 216 -18.09 17.44 -3.70
CA GLY A 216 -18.21 16.82 -5.02
C GLY A 216 -17.52 15.45 -5.21
N GLU A 217 -17.93 14.71 -6.25
CA GLU A 217 -17.55 13.30 -6.52
C GLU A 217 -16.09 13.09 -7.03
N PHE A 218 -15.32 14.15 -7.28
CA PHE A 218 -14.09 14.03 -8.07
C PHE A 218 -12.91 13.33 -7.36
N LEU A 219 -13.00 13.06 -6.05
CA LEU A 219 -11.90 12.43 -5.27
C LEU A 219 -12.27 11.13 -4.53
N GLU A 220 -13.55 10.76 -4.39
CA GLU A 220 -13.91 9.54 -3.63
C GLU A 220 -13.38 8.25 -4.29
N LYS A 221 -13.11 8.26 -5.59
CA LYS A 221 -12.59 7.09 -6.33
C LYS A 221 -11.08 6.91 -6.28
N LYS A 222 -10.28 7.86 -5.79
CA LYS A 222 -8.81 7.84 -5.99
C LYS A 222 -7.92 7.61 -4.77
N VAL A 223 -8.45 7.69 -3.54
CA VAL A 223 -7.57 7.64 -2.34
C VAL A 223 -7.83 6.43 -1.42
N ASN A 224 -9.01 5.79 -1.48
CA ASN A 224 -9.34 4.65 -0.60
C ASN A 224 -9.91 3.41 -1.30
N ARG A 225 -9.79 3.31 -2.63
CA ARG A 225 -10.01 2.02 -3.29
C ARG A 225 -8.79 1.15 -3.05
N ILE A 226 -9.01 -0.03 -2.47
CA ILE A 226 -8.05 -1.14 -2.61
C ILE A 226 -7.82 -1.31 -4.11
N SER A 227 -6.63 -0.98 -4.59
CA SER A 227 -6.28 -1.20 -5.99
C SER A 227 -6.08 -2.69 -6.17
N THR A 228 -7.06 -3.35 -6.78
CA THR A 228 -6.97 -4.76 -7.13
C THR A 228 -6.18 -4.90 -8.42
N ILE A 229 -4.96 -5.41 -8.32
CA ILE A 229 -4.13 -5.80 -9.46
C ILE A 229 -4.27 -7.32 -9.59
N SER A 230 -5.09 -7.77 -10.55
CA SER A 230 -5.33 -9.21 -10.73
C SER A 230 -4.06 -9.97 -11.12
N HIS A 231 -3.16 -9.33 -11.87
CA HIS A 231 -1.97 -10.00 -12.38
C HIS A 231 -0.88 -8.98 -12.72
N LEU A 232 0.28 -9.05 -12.06
CA LEU A 232 1.50 -8.39 -12.49
C LEU A 232 2.17 -9.28 -13.54
N ALA A 233 2.14 -8.85 -14.79
CA ALA A 233 2.69 -9.60 -15.91
C ALA A 233 4.23 -9.74 -15.82
N PRO A 234 4.82 -10.76 -16.45
CA PRO A 234 6.27 -10.86 -16.61
C PRO A 234 6.85 -9.58 -17.22
N VAL A 235 7.99 -9.13 -16.70
CA VAL A 235 8.75 -8.00 -17.26
C VAL A 235 7.93 -6.70 -17.30
N ALA A 236 6.93 -6.55 -16.41
CA ALA A 236 5.97 -5.45 -16.41
C ALA A 236 6.61 -4.06 -16.22
N PHE A 237 7.77 -4.01 -15.57
CA PHE A 237 8.50 -2.78 -15.26
C PHE A 237 9.73 -2.54 -16.15
N ALA A 238 9.94 -3.36 -17.19
CA ALA A 238 11.09 -3.18 -18.06
C ALA A 238 11.03 -1.86 -18.83
N GLY A 239 12.20 -1.23 -18.98
CA GLY A 239 12.35 0.06 -19.64
C GLY A 239 12.13 1.27 -18.74
N LEU A 240 11.70 1.09 -17.49
CA LEU A 240 11.57 2.15 -16.49
C LEU A 240 12.94 2.48 -15.86
N SER A 241 13.83 3.09 -16.65
CA SER A 241 15.23 3.35 -16.31
C SER A 241 15.51 4.58 -15.44
N HIS A 242 14.47 5.35 -15.09
CA HIS A 242 14.57 6.63 -14.37
C HIS A 242 13.65 6.68 -13.14
N ILE A 243 13.23 5.52 -12.64
CA ILE A 243 12.42 5.45 -11.43
C ILE A 243 13.37 5.18 -10.27
N ASP A 244 13.26 5.97 -9.21
CA ASP A 244 14.04 5.76 -7.98
C ASP A 244 13.19 5.04 -6.91
N HIS A 245 11.86 5.17 -6.98
CA HIS A 245 10.93 4.67 -5.96
C HIS A 245 9.70 3.99 -6.59
N LEU A 246 9.39 2.77 -6.13
CA LEU A 246 8.24 1.99 -6.56
C LEU A 246 7.40 1.55 -5.35
N TRP A 247 6.16 2.05 -5.26
CA TRP A 247 5.29 1.83 -4.09
C TRP A 247 4.00 1.09 -4.44
N PHE A 248 3.70 0.04 -3.68
CA PHE A 248 2.42 -0.67 -3.68
C PHE A 248 1.76 -0.48 -2.31
N ARG A 249 0.72 0.36 -2.26
CA ARG A 249 0.08 0.74 -1.00
C ARG A 249 -1.41 0.43 -1.02
N ASN A 250 -1.91 -0.22 0.02
CA ASN A 250 -3.33 -0.54 0.16
C ASN A 250 -3.85 -1.27 -1.09
N SER A 251 -3.11 -2.28 -1.52
CA SER A 251 -3.36 -2.98 -2.78
C SER A 251 -3.69 -4.45 -2.52
N ARG A 252 -4.45 -5.05 -3.42
CA ARG A 252 -4.59 -6.51 -3.47
C ARG A 252 -4.01 -6.98 -4.79
N ILE A 253 -3.00 -7.82 -4.74
CA ILE A 253 -2.31 -8.36 -5.91
C ILE A 253 -2.58 -9.85 -5.95
N ASP A 254 -3.38 -10.35 -6.90
CA ASP A 254 -3.72 -11.78 -6.87
C ASP A 254 -2.52 -12.65 -7.31
N VAL A 255 -1.78 -12.24 -8.35
CA VAL A 255 -0.58 -12.94 -8.81
C VAL A 255 0.54 -11.96 -9.17
N ILE A 256 1.74 -12.20 -8.62
CA ILE A 256 3.00 -11.65 -9.13
C ILE A 256 3.65 -12.74 -9.97
N ALA A 257 3.59 -12.58 -11.29
CA ALA A 257 4.03 -13.61 -12.21
C ALA A 257 5.55 -13.80 -12.19
N MET A 258 5.99 -14.94 -12.71
CA MET A 258 7.41 -15.21 -12.96
C MET A 258 8.05 -14.03 -13.71
N GLU A 259 9.21 -13.59 -13.23
CA GLU A 259 9.99 -12.49 -13.83
C GLU A 259 9.26 -11.14 -13.92
N ALA A 260 8.22 -10.90 -13.12
CA ALA A 260 7.47 -9.63 -13.14
C ALA A 260 8.36 -8.38 -12.95
N PHE A 261 9.41 -8.47 -12.12
CA PHE A 261 10.34 -7.38 -11.82
C PHE A 261 11.72 -7.53 -12.52
N HIS A 262 11.83 -8.43 -13.48
CA HIS A 262 13.08 -8.70 -14.19
C HIS A 262 13.62 -7.45 -14.90
N TYR A 263 14.94 -7.24 -14.80
CA TYR A 263 15.69 -6.12 -15.40
C TYR A 263 15.41 -4.76 -14.78
N LEU A 264 14.75 -4.71 -13.63
CA LEU A 264 14.66 -3.47 -12.88
C LEU A 264 16.04 -3.12 -12.31
N THR A 265 16.49 -1.89 -12.56
CA THR A 265 17.85 -1.44 -12.20
C THR A 265 17.84 -0.07 -11.54
N ASN A 266 18.76 0.17 -10.61
CA ASN A 266 18.97 1.48 -9.96
C ASN A 266 17.70 2.01 -9.28
N ILE A 267 17.19 1.25 -8.30
CA ILE A 267 16.01 1.65 -7.53
C ILE A 267 16.43 1.78 -6.07
N ASP A 268 16.22 2.96 -5.50
CA ASP A 268 16.47 3.20 -4.09
C ASP A 268 15.48 2.42 -3.21
N TYR A 269 14.18 2.43 -3.58
CA TYR A 269 13.13 1.85 -2.72
C TYR A 269 12.04 1.12 -3.51
N ILE A 270 11.88 -0.18 -3.26
CA ILE A 270 10.67 -0.94 -3.57
C ILE A 270 9.89 -1.17 -2.27
N TYR A 271 8.67 -0.64 -2.18
CA TYR A 271 7.92 -0.61 -0.92
C TYR A 271 6.51 -1.16 -1.07
N PHE A 272 6.22 -2.26 -0.36
CA PHE A 272 4.88 -2.82 -0.21
C PHE A 272 4.35 -2.51 1.18
N HIS A 273 3.14 -1.93 1.26
CA HIS A 273 2.52 -1.55 2.53
C HIS A 273 1.01 -1.79 2.55
N LYS A 274 0.55 -2.51 3.58
CA LYS A 274 -0.84 -2.94 3.71
C LYS A 274 -1.35 -3.59 2.43
N THR A 275 -0.61 -4.59 1.97
CA THR A 275 -0.85 -5.27 0.69
C THR A 275 -1.15 -6.73 0.93
N LYS A 276 -2.21 -7.23 0.29
CA LYS A 276 -2.53 -8.64 0.25
C LYS A 276 -2.07 -9.22 -1.08
N ILE A 277 -1.26 -10.26 -1.05
CA ILE A 277 -0.71 -10.94 -2.22
C ILE A 277 -1.24 -12.38 -2.24
N GLY A 278 -1.85 -12.82 -3.33
CA GLY A 278 -2.24 -14.21 -3.49
C GLY A 278 -1.00 -15.08 -3.70
N ARG A 279 -0.45 -15.07 -4.91
CA ARG A 279 0.71 -15.90 -5.26
C ARG A 279 1.89 -15.07 -5.76
N ILE A 280 3.06 -15.32 -5.19
CA ILE A 280 4.36 -14.90 -5.72
C ILE A 280 4.94 -16.11 -6.44
N GLU A 281 4.95 -16.08 -7.77
CA GLU A 281 5.46 -17.19 -8.58
C GLU A 281 6.98 -17.29 -8.51
N ARG A 282 7.50 -18.45 -8.92
CA ARG A 282 8.94 -18.69 -9.00
C ARG A 282 9.63 -17.55 -9.76
N LYS A 283 10.75 -17.05 -9.24
CA LYS A 283 11.55 -15.99 -9.88
C LYS A 283 10.78 -14.68 -10.15
N ALA A 284 9.68 -14.41 -9.44
CA ALA A 284 8.90 -13.19 -9.61
C ALA A 284 9.73 -11.89 -9.44
N PHE A 285 10.65 -11.89 -8.48
CA PHE A 285 11.58 -10.79 -8.19
C PHE A 285 13.01 -11.14 -8.59
N SER A 286 13.19 -11.88 -9.69
CA SER A 286 14.52 -12.30 -10.15
C SER A 286 15.23 -11.20 -10.96
N LYS A 287 16.57 -11.25 -10.95
CA LYS A 287 17.45 -10.42 -11.79
C LYS A 287 17.11 -8.92 -11.74
N MET A 288 16.90 -8.42 -10.53
CA MET A 288 16.93 -6.99 -10.23
C MET A 288 18.37 -6.60 -9.89
N TYR A 289 18.82 -5.43 -10.33
CA TYR A 289 20.22 -5.01 -10.14
C TYR A 289 20.29 -3.67 -9.44
N GLN A 290 21.17 -3.53 -8.45
CA GLN A 290 21.37 -2.27 -7.72
C GLN A 290 20.06 -1.77 -7.10
N ILE A 291 19.47 -2.61 -6.25
CA ILE A 291 18.29 -2.25 -5.46
C ILE A 291 18.77 -1.94 -4.04
N ASP A 292 18.65 -0.70 -3.59
CA ASP A 292 19.17 -0.34 -2.26
C ASP A 292 18.28 -0.97 -1.17
N HIS A 293 16.97 -0.76 -1.26
CA HIS A 293 16.05 -1.27 -0.26
C HIS A 293 14.77 -1.89 -0.83
N PHE A 294 14.48 -3.12 -0.41
CA PHE A 294 13.24 -3.83 -0.69
C PHE A 294 12.46 -4.06 0.61
N TYR A 295 11.26 -3.48 0.73
CA TYR A 295 10.45 -3.50 1.93
C TYR A 295 9.09 -4.17 1.71
N PHE A 296 8.80 -5.17 2.55
CA PHE A 296 7.45 -5.58 2.91
C PHE A 296 7.16 -5.11 4.33
N LYS A 297 6.26 -4.15 4.51
CA LYS A 297 6.04 -3.53 5.82
C LYS A 297 4.58 -3.26 6.13
N ASP A 298 4.21 -3.45 7.40
CA ASP A 298 2.89 -3.18 7.97
C ASP A 298 1.75 -3.96 7.29
N SER A 299 1.34 -5.07 7.92
CA SER A 299 0.17 -5.86 7.53
C SER A 299 0.25 -6.37 6.08
N ILE A 300 1.31 -7.14 5.80
CA ILE A 300 1.44 -7.86 4.54
C ILE A 300 0.93 -9.28 4.74
N GLU A 301 -0.02 -9.69 3.91
CA GLU A 301 -0.55 -11.05 3.86
C GLU A 301 -0.18 -11.68 2.53
N ILE A 302 0.49 -12.83 2.56
CA ILE A 302 0.89 -13.57 1.36
C ILE A 302 0.35 -14.99 1.46
N GLU A 303 -0.45 -15.44 0.50
CA GLU A 303 -0.99 -16.81 0.51
C GLU A 303 0.09 -17.84 0.09
N MET A 304 0.83 -17.59 -0.98
CA MET A 304 1.90 -18.50 -1.43
C MET A 304 3.13 -17.78 -1.97
N ILE A 305 4.32 -18.21 -1.51
CA ILE A 305 5.62 -17.85 -2.12
C ILE A 305 6.26 -19.10 -2.72
N GLU A 306 6.49 -19.08 -4.03
CA GLU A 306 7.17 -20.17 -4.72
C GLU A 306 8.70 -20.09 -4.58
N SER A 307 9.42 -21.10 -5.10
CA SER A 307 10.87 -21.26 -4.91
C SER A 307 11.65 -20.20 -5.69
N GLU A 308 12.84 -19.83 -5.22
CA GLU A 308 13.75 -18.92 -5.93
C GLU A 308 13.09 -17.58 -6.30
N ALA A 309 12.22 -17.03 -5.44
CA ALA A 309 11.45 -15.83 -5.72
C ALA A 309 12.34 -14.62 -6.04
N PHE A 310 13.50 -14.51 -5.38
CA PHE A 310 14.48 -13.43 -5.51
C PHE A 310 15.78 -13.84 -6.22
N SER A 311 15.81 -15.01 -6.85
CA SER A 311 17.03 -15.56 -7.44
C SER A 311 17.62 -14.65 -8.51
N GLY A 312 18.94 -14.44 -8.47
CA GLY A 312 19.65 -13.61 -9.44
C GLY A 312 19.61 -12.11 -9.15
N SER A 313 18.93 -11.69 -8.08
CA SER A 313 18.76 -10.27 -7.73
C SER A 313 19.83 -9.78 -6.77
N GLN A 314 20.26 -8.53 -6.96
CA GLN A 314 21.20 -7.79 -6.13
C GLN A 314 20.45 -6.73 -5.33
N ILE A 315 20.30 -6.96 -4.03
CA ILE A 315 19.52 -6.12 -3.12
C ILE A 315 20.36 -5.82 -1.89
N ASP A 316 20.68 -4.56 -1.60
CA ASP A 316 21.52 -4.26 -0.42
C ASP A 316 20.79 -4.65 0.87
N GLU A 317 19.53 -4.22 1.04
CA GLU A 317 18.71 -4.57 2.20
C GLU A 317 17.30 -5.04 1.83
N LEU A 318 16.95 -6.28 2.20
CA LEU A 318 15.59 -6.83 2.09
C LEU A 318 14.97 -6.96 3.49
N ILE A 319 13.92 -6.18 3.77
CA ILE A 319 13.22 -6.21 5.04
C ILE A 319 11.78 -6.68 4.87
N MET A 320 11.42 -7.71 5.62
CA MET A 320 10.05 -8.15 5.87
C MET A 320 9.71 -7.85 7.33
N ASP A 321 8.79 -6.91 7.58
CA ASP A 321 8.35 -6.52 8.92
C ASP A 321 6.82 -6.58 9.04
N GLY A 322 6.32 -7.47 9.90
CA GLY A 322 4.88 -7.70 10.07
C GLY A 322 4.24 -8.42 8.87
N VAL A 323 4.96 -9.43 8.35
CA VAL A 323 4.53 -10.24 7.19
C VAL A 323 4.00 -11.60 7.64
N THR A 324 2.79 -11.95 7.21
CA THR A 324 2.21 -13.27 7.41
C THR A 324 2.18 -14.02 6.08
N VAL A 325 2.80 -15.19 6.01
CA VAL A 325 2.88 -16.04 4.84
C VAL A 325 2.25 -17.39 5.15
N GLU A 326 1.12 -17.70 4.50
CA GLU A 326 0.38 -18.95 4.73
C GLU A 326 1.15 -20.18 4.27
N SER A 327 1.93 -20.07 3.18
CA SER A 327 2.80 -21.12 2.68
C SER A 327 3.94 -20.54 1.84
N ALA A 328 5.19 -20.91 2.12
CA ALA A 328 6.35 -20.55 1.31
C ALA A 328 7.23 -21.78 1.06
N HIS A 329 7.74 -21.93 -0.17
CA HIS A 329 8.78 -22.94 -0.40
C HIS A 329 10.03 -22.58 0.40
N ASP A 330 10.64 -23.57 1.05
CA ASP A 330 11.90 -23.49 1.83
C ASP A 330 13.12 -22.90 1.10
N THR A 331 13.03 -22.71 -0.22
CA THR A 331 14.06 -22.18 -1.13
C THR A 331 13.70 -20.81 -1.71
N PHE A 332 12.74 -20.08 -1.15
CA PHE A 332 12.27 -18.81 -1.72
C PHE A 332 13.34 -17.69 -1.75
N LEU A 333 14.27 -17.68 -0.80
CA LEU A 333 15.41 -16.74 -0.74
C LEU A 333 16.68 -17.25 -1.43
N LEU A 334 16.66 -18.48 -1.95
CA LEU A 334 17.84 -19.10 -2.51
C LEU A 334 18.38 -18.30 -3.72
N ASN A 335 19.71 -18.20 -3.82
CA ASN A 335 20.43 -17.48 -4.88
C ASN A 335 20.12 -15.97 -4.93
N THR A 336 19.84 -15.37 -3.77
CA THR A 336 19.70 -13.90 -3.63
C THR A 336 21.06 -13.31 -3.23
N ASP A 337 21.51 -12.28 -3.94
CA ASP A 337 22.69 -11.49 -3.57
C ASP A 337 22.20 -10.32 -2.72
N ALA A 338 22.48 -10.37 -1.41
CA ALA A 338 22.08 -9.30 -0.51
C ALA A 338 23.05 -9.11 0.66
N GLU A 339 23.23 -7.87 1.11
CA GLU A 339 24.03 -7.61 2.31
C GLU A 339 23.26 -8.04 3.56
N ASN A 340 22.00 -7.59 3.68
CA ASN A 340 21.16 -7.87 4.83
C ASN A 340 19.75 -8.32 4.41
N VAL A 341 19.33 -9.48 4.91
CA VAL A 341 17.93 -9.92 4.88
C VAL A 341 17.40 -9.93 6.30
N ILE A 342 16.31 -9.19 6.55
CA ILE A 342 15.75 -9.00 7.90
C ILE A 342 14.30 -9.44 7.90
N LEU A 343 13.98 -10.47 8.68
CA LEU A 343 12.62 -10.97 8.90
C LEU A 343 12.20 -10.64 10.34
N LYS A 344 11.33 -9.65 10.50
CA LYS A 344 10.87 -9.13 11.79
C LYS A 344 9.37 -9.30 11.94
N ASN A 345 8.92 -9.78 13.11
CA ASN A 345 7.50 -9.93 13.39
C ASN A 345 6.77 -10.75 12.31
N CYS A 346 7.46 -11.72 11.72
CA CYS A 346 6.95 -12.51 10.60
C CYS A 346 6.33 -13.81 11.11
N SER A 347 5.28 -14.29 10.45
CA SER A 347 4.77 -15.64 10.61
C SER A 347 4.84 -16.36 9.27
N ILE A 348 5.75 -17.31 9.13
CA ILE A 348 6.05 -17.96 7.85
C ILE A 348 5.94 -19.48 8.01
N TYR A 349 5.06 -20.09 7.20
CA TYR A 349 4.93 -21.53 7.12
C TYR A 349 5.72 -22.07 5.92
N LEU A 350 6.84 -22.75 6.16
CA LEU A 350 7.67 -23.34 5.13
C LEU A 350 7.19 -24.73 4.71
N VAL A 351 7.18 -24.95 3.40
CA VAL A 351 6.83 -26.22 2.73
C VAL A 351 7.97 -26.66 1.80
N PRO A 352 8.12 -27.97 1.53
CA PRO A 352 9.16 -28.44 0.65
C PRO A 352 8.89 -28.03 -0.80
N ARG A 353 9.95 -27.72 -1.55
CA ARG A 353 9.87 -27.46 -2.99
C ARG A 353 9.23 -28.62 -3.76
N LYS A 354 8.28 -28.32 -4.66
CA LYS A 354 7.58 -29.31 -5.52
C LYS A 354 8.42 -29.85 -6.70
N ASP A 355 9.40 -29.11 -7.18
CA ASP A 355 10.23 -29.52 -8.33
C ASP A 355 11.26 -30.61 -7.97
N ASN A 356 11.44 -31.58 -8.87
CA ASN A 356 12.40 -32.68 -8.73
C ASN A 356 13.78 -32.37 -9.35
N LYS A 357 13.97 -31.17 -9.92
CA LYS A 357 15.27 -30.76 -10.46
C LYS A 357 16.20 -30.45 -9.30
N SER A 358 17.47 -30.84 -9.43
CA SER A 358 18.52 -30.51 -8.46
C SER A 358 18.51 -29.01 -8.18
N ILE A 359 18.70 -28.64 -6.92
CA ILE A 359 18.95 -27.25 -6.54
C ILE A 359 20.26 -26.85 -7.22
N GLU A 360 20.18 -26.01 -8.25
CA GLU A 360 21.34 -25.43 -8.92
C GLU A 360 21.78 -24.21 -8.12
N PHE A 361 22.89 -24.34 -7.40
CA PHE A 361 23.63 -23.20 -6.86
C PHE A 361 24.49 -22.66 -8.01
N GLU A 362 24.33 -21.39 -8.35
CA GLU A 362 25.24 -20.74 -9.29
C GLU A 362 26.57 -20.51 -8.57
N GLU A 363 27.63 -21.26 -8.94
CA GLU A 363 28.93 -21.29 -8.24
C GLU A 363 29.60 -19.91 -8.10
N ASP A 364 29.28 -18.98 -9.00
CA ASP A 364 29.85 -17.63 -9.05
C ASP A 364 28.95 -16.55 -8.42
N GLN A 365 27.77 -16.92 -7.92
CA GLN A 365 26.80 -15.94 -7.46
C GLN A 365 26.97 -15.63 -5.97
N LYS A 366 27.07 -14.34 -5.65
CA LYS A 366 27.04 -13.85 -4.26
C LYS A 366 25.71 -14.28 -3.59
N ILE A 367 25.82 -14.56 -2.30
CA ILE A 367 24.71 -15.02 -1.45
C ILE A 367 24.42 -13.98 -0.37
N ILE A 368 23.38 -14.21 0.43
CA ILE A 368 23.02 -13.31 1.52
C ILE A 368 24.15 -13.27 2.57
N GLU A 369 24.79 -12.13 2.79
CA GLU A 369 25.86 -12.01 3.78
C GLU A 369 25.34 -12.22 5.21
N LYS A 370 24.23 -11.56 5.55
CA LYS A 370 23.59 -11.71 6.87
C LYS A 370 22.08 -11.84 6.76
N CYS A 371 21.53 -12.91 7.33
CA CYS A 371 20.10 -13.12 7.51
C CYS A 371 19.75 -13.02 9.00
N LEU A 372 18.96 -12.01 9.37
CA LEU A 372 18.47 -11.78 10.72
C LEU A 372 16.98 -12.11 10.79
N ILE A 373 16.63 -13.04 11.67
CA ILE A 373 15.25 -13.39 11.99
C ILE A 373 14.98 -12.97 13.42
N ASP A 374 14.04 -12.07 13.64
CA ASP A 374 13.72 -11.56 14.98
C ASP A 374 12.21 -11.57 15.23
N SER A 375 11.83 -11.98 16.44
CA SER A 375 10.44 -11.91 16.92
C SER A 375 9.43 -12.58 15.97
N SER A 376 9.89 -13.63 15.29
CA SER A 376 9.17 -14.31 14.20
C SER A 376 8.85 -15.76 14.52
N THR A 377 7.83 -16.31 13.86
CA THR A 377 7.35 -17.68 14.07
C THR A 377 7.48 -18.54 12.81
N PHE A 378 8.09 -19.72 12.94
CA PHE A 378 8.29 -20.68 11.85
C PHE A 378 7.86 -22.10 12.26
N ASN A 379 7.24 -22.84 11.34
CA ASN A 379 6.98 -24.27 11.52
C ASN A 379 8.27 -25.10 11.39
N ILE A 380 9.15 -24.75 10.46
CA ILE A 380 10.45 -25.39 10.28
C ILE A 380 11.45 -24.39 9.73
N ILE A 381 12.73 -24.54 10.06
CA ILE A 381 13.84 -23.83 9.41
C ILE A 381 14.88 -24.85 8.92
N SER A 382 15.23 -24.76 7.64
CA SER A 382 16.38 -25.45 7.04
C SER A 382 17.48 -24.42 6.74
N PRO A 383 18.47 -24.21 7.63
CA PRO A 383 19.45 -23.13 7.49
C PRO A 383 20.16 -23.10 6.13
N TYR A 384 20.56 -24.26 5.60
CA TYR A 384 21.23 -24.36 4.30
C TYR A 384 20.37 -23.87 3.11
N LYS A 385 19.03 -23.96 3.20
CA LYS A 385 18.13 -23.57 2.09
C LYS A 385 17.81 -22.09 2.07
N LEU A 386 18.13 -21.36 3.14
CA LEU A 386 18.01 -19.91 3.18
C LEU A 386 19.08 -19.22 2.31
N GLY A 387 20.22 -19.88 2.07
CA GLY A 387 21.27 -19.35 1.20
C GLY A 387 21.99 -18.12 1.78
N CYS A 388 22.38 -18.18 3.06
CA CYS A 388 23.09 -17.09 3.73
C CYS A 388 24.45 -17.52 4.32
N ASN A 389 25.35 -16.56 4.55
CA ASN A 389 26.67 -16.76 5.17
C ASN A 389 26.55 -16.73 6.70
N VAL A 390 25.80 -15.77 7.24
CA VAL A 390 25.52 -15.64 8.67
C VAL A 390 24.01 -15.70 8.90
N LEU A 391 23.56 -16.63 9.74
CA LEU A 391 22.18 -16.74 10.20
C LEU A 391 22.08 -16.40 11.68
N GLU A 392 21.38 -15.32 12.00
CA GLU A 392 21.08 -14.91 13.38
C GLU A 392 19.57 -14.99 13.60
N VAL A 393 19.15 -15.77 14.58
CA VAL A 393 17.74 -15.90 14.96
C VAL A 393 17.58 -15.48 16.42
N ALA A 394 16.70 -14.52 16.69
CA ALA A 394 16.52 -13.90 17.99
C ALA A 394 15.03 -13.84 18.39
N SER A 395 14.73 -14.04 19.67
CA SER A 395 13.38 -13.83 20.23
C SER A 395 12.26 -14.58 19.46
N SER A 396 12.59 -15.72 18.84
CA SER A 396 11.75 -16.38 17.84
C SER A 396 11.20 -17.72 18.31
N SER A 397 10.04 -18.12 17.77
CA SER A 397 9.43 -19.43 18.03
C SER A 397 9.54 -20.32 16.80
N ILE A 398 10.28 -21.42 16.91
CA ILE A 398 10.56 -22.35 15.81
C ILE A 398 10.09 -23.74 16.24
N GLN A 399 9.15 -24.36 15.52
CA GLN A 399 8.70 -25.70 15.94
C GLN A 399 9.80 -26.74 15.67
N ARG A 400 10.48 -26.67 14.52
CA ARG A 400 11.50 -27.64 14.12
C ARG A 400 12.69 -26.98 13.41
N ILE A 401 13.90 -27.45 13.66
CA ILE A 401 15.09 -27.13 12.87
C ILE A 401 15.53 -28.41 12.19
N GLY A 402 15.56 -28.44 10.87
CA GLY A 402 15.74 -29.69 10.15
C GLY A 402 15.52 -29.57 8.65
N PRO A 403 15.79 -30.64 7.88
CA PRO A 403 15.44 -30.68 6.47
C PRO A 403 13.91 -30.65 6.30
N VAL A 404 13.42 -29.76 5.44
CA VAL A 404 12.01 -29.81 5.00
C VAL A 404 11.85 -30.98 4.02
N SER A 405 11.20 -32.06 4.46
CA SER A 405 10.91 -33.26 3.67
C SER A 405 9.47 -33.24 3.13
N ARG A 406 9.24 -33.90 1.98
CA ARG A 406 7.89 -34.16 1.46
C ARG A 406 7.14 -35.23 2.26
N ASP A 407 7.89 -36.15 2.86
CA ASP A 407 7.35 -37.22 3.70
C ASP A 407 7.74 -36.93 5.14
N ILE A 408 6.74 -36.56 5.95
CA ILE A 408 6.86 -36.29 7.39
C ILE A 408 7.29 -37.57 8.15
N ASP A 409 7.04 -38.75 7.56
CA ASP A 409 7.22 -40.06 8.18
C ASP A 409 8.43 -40.86 7.62
N ILE A 410 9.20 -40.31 6.69
CA ILE A 410 10.42 -40.96 6.18
C ILE A 410 11.55 -39.93 6.22
N PRO A 411 12.47 -39.99 7.21
CA PRO A 411 13.65 -39.15 7.21
C PRO A 411 14.44 -39.46 5.93
N VAL A 412 14.49 -38.48 5.03
CA VAL A 412 15.12 -38.64 3.71
C VAL A 412 16.59 -38.97 3.93
N PHE A 413 16.90 -40.25 3.73
CA PHE A 413 18.23 -40.86 3.71
C PHE A 413 19.02 -40.45 2.46
N ARG A 414 19.15 -39.14 2.20
CA ARG A 414 20.15 -38.65 1.27
C ARG A 414 20.80 -37.41 1.85
N PRO A 415 22.12 -37.42 2.11
CA PRO A 415 22.86 -36.17 2.11
C PRO A 415 22.64 -35.55 0.74
N GLU A 416 21.87 -34.46 0.66
CA GLU A 416 21.81 -33.67 -0.56
C GLU A 416 23.27 -33.32 -0.93
N PRO A 417 23.68 -33.61 -2.17
CA PRO A 417 25.09 -33.67 -2.54
C PRO A 417 25.75 -32.31 -2.31
N SER A 418 26.83 -32.32 -1.52
CA SER A 418 27.89 -31.33 -1.49
C SER A 418 27.43 -29.89 -1.74
N ILE A 419 26.46 -29.42 -0.97
CA ILE A 419 26.20 -28.00 -0.85
C ILE A 419 27.39 -27.47 -0.05
N SER A 420 28.40 -26.91 -0.72
CA SER A 420 29.45 -26.13 -0.08
C SER A 420 28.79 -24.87 0.46
N SER A 421 28.02 -25.02 1.53
CA SER A 421 27.34 -23.90 2.16
C SER A 421 28.42 -22.91 2.56
N SER A 422 28.33 -21.72 1.97
CA SER A 422 28.99 -20.50 2.39
C SER A 422 28.58 -20.07 3.80
N LEU A 423 27.66 -20.80 4.42
CA LEU A 423 27.15 -20.59 5.75
C LEU A 423 28.25 -20.88 6.78
N ASN A 424 28.78 -19.82 7.37
CA ASN A 424 29.90 -19.83 8.29
C ASN A 424 29.46 -19.76 9.76
N SER A 425 28.32 -19.12 10.06
CA SER A 425 27.86 -18.87 11.43
C SER A 425 26.35 -19.04 11.57
N ILE A 426 25.94 -19.74 12.61
CA ILE A 426 24.55 -19.87 13.04
C ILE A 426 24.44 -19.53 14.53
N SER A 427 23.54 -18.63 14.88
CA SER A 427 23.23 -18.34 16.27
C SER A 427 21.73 -18.24 16.50
N PHE A 428 21.25 -18.96 17.50
CA PHE A 428 19.90 -18.84 18.05
C PHE A 428 19.99 -18.20 19.43
N SER A 429 19.23 -17.14 19.67
CA SER A 429 19.24 -16.40 20.92
C SER A 429 17.82 -16.11 21.41
N ASN A 430 17.53 -16.38 22.68
CA ASN A 430 16.19 -16.13 23.24
C ASN A 430 15.07 -16.83 22.45
N CYS A 431 15.33 -18.01 21.89
CA CYS A 431 14.38 -18.73 21.04
C CYS A 431 13.64 -19.83 21.81
N SER A 432 12.42 -20.12 21.37
CA SER A 432 11.69 -21.34 21.75
C SER A 432 11.72 -22.31 20.57
N ILE A 433 12.49 -23.38 20.70
CA ILE A 433 12.70 -24.40 19.68
C ILE A 433 12.04 -25.70 20.15
N GLY A 434 11.15 -26.28 19.35
CA GLY A 434 10.57 -27.60 19.66
C GLY A 434 11.63 -28.70 19.51
N SER A 435 11.96 -29.05 18.27
CA SER A 435 12.91 -30.14 17.96
C SER A 435 14.05 -29.65 17.07
N VAL A 436 15.27 -30.04 17.40
CA VAL A 436 16.38 -30.06 16.45
C VAL A 436 16.39 -31.46 15.83
N ASP A 437 15.85 -31.56 14.63
CA ASP A 437 15.59 -32.84 13.97
C ASP A 437 16.87 -33.54 13.52
N SER A 438 16.73 -34.84 13.23
CA SER A 438 17.78 -35.61 12.59
C SER A 438 18.24 -34.94 11.30
N PHE A 439 19.54 -34.89 11.11
CA PHE A 439 20.22 -34.29 9.96
C PHE A 439 20.04 -32.78 9.79
N ALA A 440 19.61 -32.06 10.83
CA ALA A 440 19.50 -30.60 10.80
C ALA A 440 20.82 -29.91 10.41
N PHE A 441 21.94 -30.41 10.95
CA PHE A 441 23.28 -29.90 10.73
C PHE A 441 24.19 -31.01 10.18
N THR A 442 23.81 -31.65 9.07
CA THR A 442 24.63 -32.68 8.42
C THR A 442 25.57 -32.09 7.36
N ASN A 443 26.85 -32.49 7.39
CA ASN A 443 27.90 -32.03 6.46
C ASN A 443 28.18 -30.51 6.51
N TYR A 444 27.95 -29.86 7.64
CA TYR A 444 28.22 -28.42 7.81
C TYR A 444 29.71 -28.16 8.08
N SER A 445 30.21 -27.00 7.63
CA SER A 445 31.54 -26.49 7.99
C SER A 445 31.43 -25.11 8.63
N LEU A 446 31.10 -25.07 9.92
CA LEU A 446 30.79 -23.84 10.65
C LEU A 446 31.96 -23.34 11.50
N SER A 447 32.12 -22.03 11.57
CA SER A 447 32.92 -21.39 12.60
C SER A 447 32.18 -21.39 13.94
N ILE A 448 30.89 -21.08 13.94
CA ILE A 448 30.08 -20.99 15.17
C ILE A 448 28.71 -21.63 14.93
N LEU A 449 28.30 -22.49 15.86
CA LEU A 449 26.92 -22.92 16.06
C LEU A 449 26.57 -22.64 17.51
N SER A 450 25.64 -21.72 17.78
CA SER A 450 25.30 -21.33 19.14
C SER A 450 23.80 -21.35 19.40
N PHE A 451 23.42 -21.79 20.59
CA PHE A 451 22.07 -21.69 21.14
C PHE A 451 22.18 -21.08 22.54
N ASN A 452 21.78 -19.82 22.65
CA ASN A 452 21.94 -19.04 23.87
C ASN A 452 20.58 -18.60 24.40
N HIS A 453 20.40 -18.64 25.72
CA HIS A 453 19.16 -18.21 26.39
C HIS A 453 17.88 -18.84 25.78
N SER A 454 17.97 -20.05 25.25
CA SER A 454 16.90 -20.66 24.46
C SER A 454 16.27 -21.83 25.19
N LYS A 455 15.01 -22.12 24.88
CA LYS A 455 14.33 -23.34 25.29
C LYS A 455 14.33 -24.32 24.12
N ILE A 456 14.80 -25.53 24.32
CA ILE A 456 14.86 -26.58 23.29
C ILE A 456 14.23 -27.85 23.87
N ASP A 457 13.16 -28.38 23.24
CA ASP A 457 12.55 -29.59 23.79
C ASP A 457 13.40 -30.83 23.49
N ASN A 458 13.98 -31.00 22.30
CA ASN A 458 14.91 -32.13 22.08
C ASN A 458 15.92 -31.89 20.98
N PHE A 459 17.09 -32.50 21.16
CA PHE A 459 18.02 -32.78 20.07
C PHE A 459 17.85 -34.24 19.64
N GLN A 460 17.45 -34.45 18.38
CA GLN A 460 17.26 -35.78 17.82
C GLN A 460 18.59 -36.44 17.46
N THR A 461 18.53 -37.77 17.28
CA THR A 461 19.65 -38.59 16.83
C THR A 461 20.17 -38.10 15.47
N ASN A 462 21.49 -38.04 15.32
CA ASN A 462 22.18 -37.53 14.13
C ASN A 462 21.79 -36.10 13.73
N SER A 463 21.35 -35.27 14.69
CA SER A 463 21.06 -33.85 14.40
C SER A 463 22.31 -33.08 13.95
N ILE A 464 23.50 -33.46 14.45
CA ILE A 464 24.80 -32.93 14.01
C ILE A 464 25.67 -34.09 13.49
N GLU A 465 25.56 -34.39 12.19
CA GLU A 465 26.26 -35.51 11.55
C GLU A 465 27.35 -35.06 10.57
N LYS A 466 28.54 -35.69 10.57
CA LYS A 466 29.60 -35.44 9.56
C LYS A 466 30.03 -33.97 9.44
N SER A 467 29.86 -33.19 10.50
CA SER A 467 30.06 -31.73 10.48
C SER A 467 31.41 -31.33 11.08
N ARG A 468 31.97 -30.23 10.59
CA ARG A 468 33.19 -29.60 11.10
C ARG A 468 32.83 -28.26 11.75
N ILE A 469 32.88 -28.18 13.06
CA ILE A 469 32.45 -26.98 13.81
C ILE A 469 33.61 -26.46 14.66
N LYS A 470 34.00 -25.19 14.51
CA LYS A 470 35.07 -24.63 15.38
C LYS A 470 34.57 -24.36 16.79
N ARG A 471 33.32 -23.94 16.94
CA ARG A 471 32.72 -23.69 18.24
C ARG A 471 31.23 -24.04 18.27
N LEU A 472 30.87 -24.94 19.18
CA LEU A 472 29.48 -25.27 19.53
C LEU A 472 29.21 -24.73 20.93
N GLU A 473 28.30 -23.77 21.05
CA GLU A 473 27.95 -23.13 22.33
C GLU A 473 26.48 -23.41 22.67
N LEU A 474 26.23 -24.00 23.84
CA LEU A 474 24.90 -24.10 24.45
C LEU A 474 24.97 -23.34 25.78
N GLY A 475 24.50 -22.10 25.78
CA GLY A 475 24.65 -21.16 26.90
C GLY A 475 23.31 -20.78 27.53
N ASN A 476 23.21 -20.80 28.85
CA ASN A 476 22.05 -20.34 29.64
C ASN A 476 20.70 -20.84 29.10
N SER A 477 20.67 -22.08 28.60
CA SER A 477 19.54 -22.63 27.85
C SER A 477 18.88 -23.79 28.60
N LYS A 478 17.58 -23.95 28.41
CA LYS A 478 16.83 -25.09 28.95
C LYS A 478 16.65 -26.13 27.86
N ILE A 479 17.14 -27.34 28.09
CA ILE A 479 17.08 -28.45 27.14
C ILE A 479 16.39 -29.62 27.83
N LYS A 480 15.36 -30.21 27.22
CA LYS A 480 14.72 -31.39 27.82
C LYS A 480 15.63 -32.61 27.66
N THR A 481 15.88 -33.01 26.42
CA THR A 481 16.58 -34.27 26.13
C THR A 481 17.59 -34.09 25.00
N ILE A 482 18.78 -34.65 25.19
CA ILE A 482 19.76 -34.82 24.11
C ILE A 482 19.85 -36.32 23.81
N ASN A 483 19.35 -36.72 22.63
CA ASN A 483 19.25 -38.13 22.25
C ASN A 483 20.61 -38.76 21.93
N GLU A 484 20.63 -40.09 21.88
CA GLU A 484 21.80 -40.87 21.47
C GLU A 484 22.30 -40.46 20.08
N SER A 485 23.62 -40.46 19.90
CA SER A 485 24.30 -40.08 18.67
C SER A 485 23.83 -38.74 18.08
N CYS A 486 23.40 -37.80 18.92
CA CYS A 486 23.08 -36.42 18.51
C CYS A 486 24.24 -35.82 17.70
N ILE A 487 25.46 -35.91 18.23
CA ILE A 487 26.71 -35.57 17.54
C ILE A 487 27.34 -36.85 17.02
N HIS A 488 27.33 -37.04 15.70
CA HIS A 488 27.83 -38.27 15.07
C HIS A 488 28.82 -38.01 13.94
N LYS A 489 29.95 -38.73 13.92
CA LYS A 489 30.98 -38.61 12.85
C LYS A 489 31.47 -37.18 12.61
N SER A 490 31.43 -36.34 13.64
CA SER A 490 31.71 -34.90 13.53
C SER A 490 33.07 -34.55 14.13
N ILE A 491 33.64 -33.43 13.69
CA ILE A 491 34.89 -32.87 14.23
C ILE A 491 34.56 -31.50 14.82
N ILE A 492 34.62 -31.36 16.14
CA ILE A 492 34.27 -30.11 16.84
C ILE A 492 35.45 -29.65 17.68
N LYS A 493 35.97 -28.44 17.45
CA LYS A 493 37.15 -27.97 18.19
C LYS A 493 36.83 -27.60 19.64
N ASN A 494 35.74 -26.90 19.87
CA ASN A 494 35.32 -26.49 21.22
C ASN A 494 33.82 -26.71 21.37
N ILE A 495 33.42 -27.42 22.42
CA ILE A 495 32.05 -27.51 22.90
C ILE A 495 32.01 -26.81 24.24
N LEU A 496 31.15 -25.80 24.36
CA LEU A 496 30.89 -25.09 25.61
C LEU A 496 29.42 -25.28 25.99
N LEU A 497 29.19 -25.99 27.08
CA LEU A 497 27.91 -26.15 27.73
C LEU A 497 27.97 -25.34 29.04
N ASP A 498 27.36 -24.15 29.08
CA ASP A 498 27.44 -23.27 30.24
C ASP A 498 26.05 -22.85 30.71
N GLY A 499 25.77 -23.00 32.01
CA GLY A 499 24.50 -22.57 32.59
C GLY A 499 23.26 -23.32 32.04
N LEU A 500 23.39 -24.58 31.66
CA LEU A 500 22.28 -25.37 31.12
C LEU A 500 21.33 -25.87 32.22
N ASP A 501 20.04 -25.95 31.93
CA ASP A 501 19.05 -26.76 32.67
C ASP A 501 18.66 -27.93 31.77
N LEU A 502 19.27 -29.09 32.00
CA LEU A 502 19.13 -30.30 31.20
C LEU A 502 18.38 -31.39 31.99
N GLU A 503 17.31 -31.96 31.44
CA GLU A 503 16.61 -33.08 32.08
C GLU A 503 17.42 -34.38 31.83
N ASP A 504 17.55 -34.81 30.58
CA ASP A 504 18.19 -36.08 30.24
C ASP A 504 19.37 -35.91 29.26
N LEU A 505 20.55 -36.42 29.65
CA LEU A 505 21.72 -36.58 28.79
C LEU A 505 21.92 -38.06 28.43
N ASN A 506 21.43 -38.47 27.25
CA ASN A 506 21.37 -39.88 26.90
C ASN A 506 22.75 -40.50 26.59
N SER A 507 22.80 -41.83 26.72
CA SER A 507 23.99 -42.63 26.36
C SER A 507 24.45 -42.35 24.92
N GLY A 508 25.76 -42.26 24.73
CA GLY A 508 26.39 -42.05 23.41
C GLY A 508 25.91 -40.81 22.65
N TRP A 509 25.45 -39.74 23.31
CA TRP A 509 25.03 -38.51 22.62
C TRP A 509 26.15 -37.91 21.75
N ILE A 510 27.42 -38.10 22.14
CA ILE A 510 28.59 -37.96 21.26
C ILE A 510 29.06 -39.36 20.84
N ASN A 511 29.03 -39.61 19.54
CA ASN A 511 29.40 -40.90 18.97
C ASN A 511 30.33 -40.76 17.76
N SER A 512 31.40 -41.57 17.70
CA SER A 512 32.30 -41.65 16.54
C SER A 512 32.86 -40.29 16.12
N SER A 513 33.08 -39.38 17.08
CA SER A 513 33.40 -37.97 16.82
C SER A 513 34.72 -37.58 17.49
N ARG A 514 35.37 -36.54 16.95
CA ARG A 514 36.59 -35.98 17.53
C ARG A 514 36.32 -34.59 18.08
N ILE A 515 36.49 -34.43 19.39
CA ILE A 515 36.26 -33.20 20.11
C ILE A 515 37.60 -32.67 20.62
N GLY A 516 37.87 -31.38 20.45
CA GLY A 516 39.05 -30.76 21.05
C GLY A 516 38.85 -30.57 22.55
N ASN A 517 38.28 -29.42 22.92
CA ASN A 517 37.94 -29.11 24.31
C ASN A 517 36.41 -29.21 24.52
N LEU A 518 35.99 -30.02 25.50
CA LEU A 518 34.61 -30.07 26.00
C LEU A 518 34.56 -29.44 27.39
N ARG A 519 33.78 -28.36 27.54
CA ARG A 519 33.51 -27.73 28.84
C ARG A 519 32.05 -27.86 29.21
N ILE A 520 31.79 -28.39 30.38
CA ILE A 520 30.47 -28.43 31.00
C ILE A 520 30.58 -27.64 32.30
N LEU A 521 29.98 -26.45 32.30
CA LEU A 521 30.15 -25.45 33.36
C LEU A 521 28.79 -25.04 33.93
N ASN A 522 28.73 -24.84 35.24
CA ASN A 522 27.62 -24.18 35.94
C ASN A 522 26.21 -24.70 35.61
N SER A 523 26.09 -25.96 35.19
CA SER A 523 24.85 -26.53 34.65
C SER A 523 24.11 -27.38 35.68
N LYS A 524 22.78 -27.39 35.60
CA LYS A 524 21.90 -28.32 36.31
C LYS A 524 21.53 -29.45 35.35
N ILE A 525 21.86 -30.68 35.73
CA ILE A 525 21.59 -31.88 34.93
C ILE A 525 20.82 -32.88 35.81
N GLU A 526 19.64 -33.30 35.37
CA GLU A 526 18.81 -34.21 36.18
C GLU A 526 19.30 -35.66 36.06
N MET A 527 19.56 -36.15 34.85
CA MET A 527 20.08 -37.50 34.62
C MET A 527 21.23 -37.53 33.60
N ILE A 528 22.32 -38.21 33.96
CA ILE A 528 23.40 -38.58 33.04
C ILE A 528 23.44 -40.10 32.90
N ASP A 529 23.14 -40.59 31.69
CA ASP A 529 23.20 -42.01 31.34
C ASP A 529 24.63 -42.57 31.35
N GLY A 530 24.75 -43.90 31.33
CA GLY A 530 26.03 -44.59 31.13
C GLY A 530 26.60 -44.39 29.71
N ASN A 531 27.93 -44.44 29.58
CA ASN A 531 28.64 -44.45 28.30
C ASN A 531 28.27 -43.26 27.38
N ILE A 532 28.25 -42.03 27.92
CA ILE A 532 27.83 -40.83 27.16
C ILE A 532 28.77 -40.50 25.99
N PHE A 533 30.00 -41.01 26.03
CA PHE A 533 31.02 -40.84 24.99
C PHE A 533 31.33 -42.18 24.32
N LYS A 534 30.76 -42.41 23.14
CA LYS A 534 30.92 -43.68 22.42
C LYS A 534 31.89 -43.53 21.26
N ASN A 535 32.92 -44.40 21.16
CA ASN A 535 33.89 -44.38 20.05
C ASN A 535 34.44 -42.97 19.71
N SER A 536 34.64 -42.10 20.71
CA SER A 536 34.95 -40.68 20.49
C SER A 536 36.25 -40.28 21.19
N GLU A 537 36.96 -39.32 20.57
CA GLU A 537 38.24 -38.81 21.04
C GLU A 537 38.06 -37.38 21.60
N PHE A 538 38.74 -37.08 22.71
CA PHE A 538 38.72 -35.78 23.38
C PHE A 538 40.14 -35.34 23.70
N ASP A 539 40.51 -34.09 23.39
CA ASP A 539 41.81 -33.54 23.79
C ASP A 539 41.77 -33.08 25.27
N GLU A 540 40.67 -32.43 25.69
CA GLU A 540 40.46 -31.94 27.05
C GLU A 540 38.98 -31.98 27.42
N VAL A 541 38.66 -32.42 28.65
CA VAL A 541 37.30 -32.40 29.22
C VAL A 541 37.33 -31.68 30.56
N GLU A 542 36.61 -30.57 30.66
CA GLU A 542 36.45 -29.77 31.86
C GLU A 542 34.99 -29.86 32.34
N VAL A 543 34.79 -30.32 33.58
CA VAL A 543 33.46 -30.43 34.20
C VAL A 543 33.54 -29.73 35.55
N ASP A 544 33.01 -28.50 35.63
CA ASP A 544 33.10 -27.68 36.84
C ASP A 544 31.78 -26.97 37.18
N GLY A 545 31.51 -26.76 38.47
CA GLY A 545 30.34 -26.01 38.94
C GLY A 545 28.97 -26.66 38.66
N ASN A 546 28.91 -27.92 38.23
CA ASN A 546 27.66 -28.58 37.83
C ASN A 546 26.91 -29.20 39.02
N ARG A 547 25.58 -29.22 38.92
CA ARG A 547 24.67 -29.92 39.84
C ARG A 547 24.01 -31.08 39.11
N VAL A 548 24.51 -32.29 39.36
CA VAL A 548 23.97 -33.53 38.78
C VAL A 548 23.11 -34.25 39.82
N MET A 549 21.86 -34.56 39.49
CA MET A 549 20.94 -35.23 40.43
C MET A 549 21.12 -36.75 40.42
N ILE A 550 21.15 -37.37 39.23
CA ILE A 550 21.36 -38.81 39.04
C ILE A 550 22.46 -38.99 37.99
N MET A 551 23.43 -39.84 38.31
CA MET A 551 24.53 -40.17 37.41
C MET A 551 24.77 -41.68 37.41
N ASP A 552 24.75 -42.28 36.23
CA ASP A 552 25.13 -43.68 36.06
C ASP A 552 26.61 -43.89 36.43
N SER A 553 26.93 -45.04 37.02
CA SER A 553 28.30 -45.41 37.38
C SER A 553 29.26 -45.48 36.18
N GLU A 554 28.72 -45.73 34.98
CA GLU A 554 29.48 -45.80 33.73
C GLU A 554 29.37 -44.50 32.91
N ALA A 555 28.88 -43.40 33.48
CA ALA A 555 28.58 -42.17 32.73
C ALA A 555 29.75 -41.69 31.84
N PHE A 556 30.95 -41.59 32.42
CA PHE A 556 32.18 -41.20 31.72
C PHE A 556 33.08 -42.39 31.33
N PHE A 557 32.54 -43.61 31.32
CA PHE A 557 33.29 -44.77 30.86
C PHE A 557 33.48 -44.65 29.34
N GLY A 558 34.67 -44.20 28.94
CA GLY A 558 35.06 -44.18 27.53
C GLY A 558 35.59 -45.55 27.11
N GLU A 559 35.27 -46.00 25.89
CA GLU A 559 35.90 -47.19 25.29
C GLU A 559 37.41 -47.00 24.97
N ASN A 560 38.06 -45.97 25.52
CA ASN A 560 39.48 -45.73 25.31
C ASN A 560 40.32 -46.65 26.19
N LYS A 561 40.75 -47.76 25.56
CA LYS A 561 42.06 -48.36 25.85
C LYS A 561 43.15 -47.31 25.59
N GLN A 562 43.95 -47.08 26.64
CA GLN A 562 45.18 -46.28 26.75
C GLN A 562 45.00 -44.85 27.25
#